data_AF-A0A119MFI0-F1
#
_entry.id   AF-A0A119MFI0-F1
#
_cell.length_a   1.000
_cell.length_b   1.000
_cell.length_c   1.000
_cell.angle_alpha   90.00
_cell.angle_beta   90.00
_cell.angle_gamma   90.00
#
_symmetry.space_group_name_H-M   'P 1'
#
loop_
_entity.id
_entity.type
_entity.pdbx_description
1 polymer ?
#
loop_
_entity_poly.entity_id
_entity_poly.type
_entity_poly.pdbx_seq_one_letter_code
_entity_poly.pdbx_strand_id
1 'polypeptide(L)'
;MSYHAVKPGETFAEDGLYRAVRLNSGGSYRSLQVMPFKAGDVATTDSVKMPMESGDGVHLNGPVQWVWEGSAPTPTKPFSSDYLEGTEQFSMPGATCPRGGRWVARVRANVGYSTSEYRYDLSRIVTMRRGQPMPSIPNDAGNAEWEWVGA
;
A
#
# COMPACT_ATOMS: atom_id res chain seq x y z
N MET A 1 -17.21 8.32 -2.04
CA MET A 1 -15.85 8.24 -2.56
C MET A 1 -15.50 9.57 -3.19
N SER A 2 -14.45 10.21 -2.67
CA SER A 2 -13.80 11.33 -3.32
C SER A 2 -13.27 10.90 -4.70
N TYR A 3 -13.83 11.46 -5.76
CA TYR A 3 -13.33 11.24 -7.13
C TYR A 3 -12.14 12.14 -7.47
N HIS A 4 -11.88 13.16 -6.65
CA HIS A 4 -10.85 14.15 -6.92
C HIS A 4 -9.57 13.84 -6.14
N ALA A 5 -8.44 14.09 -6.80
CA ALA A 5 -7.14 13.97 -6.17
C ALA A 5 -6.99 15.05 -5.09
N VAL A 6 -6.53 14.65 -3.91
CA VAL A 6 -6.20 15.55 -2.79
C VAL A 6 -4.84 16.17 -3.10
N LYS A 7 -4.80 17.49 -3.26
CA LYS A 7 -3.58 18.23 -3.59
C LYS A 7 -2.74 18.51 -2.34
N PRO A 8 -1.44 18.81 -2.49
CA PRO A 8 -0.61 19.31 -1.41
C PRO A 8 -1.28 20.43 -0.61
N GLY A 9 -1.36 20.28 0.72
CA GLY A 9 -2.00 21.24 1.62
C GLY A 9 -3.53 21.13 1.76
N GLU A 10 -4.21 20.29 0.96
CA GLU A 10 -5.62 19.99 1.13
C GLU A 10 -5.85 18.90 2.18
N THR A 11 -7.06 18.83 2.74
CA THR A 11 -7.43 17.81 3.72
C THR A 11 -8.05 16.59 3.05
N PHE A 12 -7.76 15.41 3.59
CA PHE A 12 -8.41 14.17 3.19
C PHE A 12 -9.86 14.14 3.69
N ALA A 13 -10.80 13.76 2.83
CA ALA A 13 -12.23 13.75 3.16
C ALA A 13 -12.67 12.50 3.93
N GLU A 14 -11.96 11.38 3.77
CA GLU A 14 -12.33 10.07 4.30
C GLU A 14 -11.11 9.24 4.69
N ASP A 15 -11.32 8.31 5.64
CA ASP A 15 -10.33 7.36 6.14
C ASP A 15 -10.00 6.27 5.11
N GLY A 16 -8.82 6.29 4.51
CA GLY A 16 -8.44 5.21 3.61
C GLY A 16 -7.05 5.20 3.05
N LEU A 17 -6.87 4.29 2.10
CA LEU A 17 -5.63 4.05 1.39
C LEU A 17 -5.63 4.91 0.13
N TYR A 18 -4.66 5.81 0.04
CA TYR A 18 -4.47 6.69 -1.09
C TYR A 18 -3.17 6.37 -1.83
N ARG A 19 -3.19 6.50 -3.14
CA ARG A 19 -2.02 6.39 -4.00
C ARG A 19 -1.46 7.75 -4.33
N ALA A 20 -0.13 7.88 -4.24
CA ALA A 20 0.55 9.05 -4.72
C ALA A 20 0.58 9.05 -6.25
N VAL A 21 0.16 10.16 -6.86
CA VAL A 21 0.16 10.36 -8.30
C VAL A 21 0.87 11.66 -8.65
N ARG A 22 1.59 11.63 -9.76
CA ARG A 22 2.22 12.80 -10.34
C ARG A 22 1.80 12.93 -11.80
N LEU A 23 1.20 14.07 -12.11
CA LEU A 23 0.87 14.47 -13.47
C LEU A 23 2.04 15.32 -13.99
N ASN A 24 2.80 14.79 -14.94
CA ASN A 24 3.79 15.57 -15.71
C ASN A 24 3.31 15.69 -17.16
N SER A 25 3.81 16.71 -17.87
CA SER A 25 3.58 16.96 -19.29
C SER A 25 4.15 15.82 -20.15
N GLY A 26 3.41 14.71 -20.22
CA GLY A 26 3.76 13.50 -20.98
C GLY A 26 3.34 12.18 -20.34
N GLY A 27 2.86 12.16 -19.08
CA GLY A 27 2.42 10.92 -18.44
C GLY A 27 1.88 11.08 -17.02
N SER A 28 1.07 10.11 -16.60
CA SER A 28 0.61 9.93 -15.21
C SER A 28 1.45 8.86 -14.55
N TYR A 29 2.21 9.24 -13.52
CA TYR A 29 3.03 8.32 -12.74
C TYR A 29 2.37 8.07 -11.40
N ARG A 30 2.39 6.82 -10.94
CA ARG A 30 1.73 6.42 -9.70
C ARG A 30 2.69 5.62 -8.82
N SER A 31 2.57 5.78 -7.51
CA SER A 31 3.29 4.93 -6.55
C SER A 31 2.80 3.49 -6.63
N LEU A 32 3.70 2.55 -6.38
CA LEU A 32 3.35 1.14 -6.19
C LEU A 32 2.50 0.99 -4.93
N GLN A 33 3.01 1.45 -3.78
CA GLN A 33 2.31 1.37 -2.51
C GLN A 33 1.18 2.39 -2.41
N VAL A 34 0.19 2.03 -1.59
CA VAL A 34 -0.87 2.91 -1.12
C VAL A 34 -0.62 3.23 0.34
N MET A 35 -0.94 4.46 0.76
CA MET A 35 -0.66 4.95 2.10
C MET A 35 -1.96 5.24 2.84
N PRO A 36 -2.07 4.86 4.13
CA PRO A 36 -3.25 5.19 4.93
C PRO A 36 -3.25 6.67 5.34
N PHE A 37 -4.41 7.32 5.22
CA PHE A 37 -4.69 8.66 5.73
C PHE A 37 -6.05 8.69 6.43
N LYS A 38 -6.18 9.58 7.42
CA LYS A 38 -7.43 9.84 8.14
C LYS A 38 -8.16 11.05 7.58
N ALA A 39 -9.48 11.05 7.72
CA ALA A 39 -10.28 12.23 7.43
C ALA A 39 -9.79 13.41 8.27
N GLY A 40 -9.53 14.55 7.61
CA GLY A 40 -8.97 15.75 8.22
C GLY A 40 -7.44 15.82 8.25
N ASP A 41 -6.72 14.74 7.94
CA ASP A 41 -5.27 14.81 7.73
C ASP A 41 -4.97 15.76 6.57
N VAL A 42 -3.84 16.47 6.63
CA VAL A 42 -3.40 17.38 5.57
C VAL A 42 -2.40 16.66 4.68
N ALA A 43 -2.64 16.65 3.37
CA ALA A 43 -1.71 16.11 2.39
C ALA A 43 -0.38 16.89 2.44
N THR A 44 0.73 16.17 2.56
CA THR A 44 2.06 16.79 2.67
C THR A 44 2.36 17.70 1.48
N THR A 45 3.00 18.84 1.78
CA THR A 45 3.57 19.75 0.79
C THR A 45 5.00 19.39 0.41
N ASP A 46 5.64 18.52 1.20
CA ASP A 46 6.99 18.04 0.95
C ASP A 46 7.03 17.04 -0.20
N SER A 47 8.24 16.86 -0.76
CA SER A 47 8.48 15.84 -1.76
C SER A 47 8.41 14.45 -1.14
N VAL A 48 7.69 13.53 -1.79
CA VAL A 48 7.71 12.11 -1.43
C VAL A 48 8.72 11.37 -2.28
N LYS A 49 9.24 10.25 -1.77
CA LYS A 49 10.04 9.29 -2.52
C LYS A 49 9.44 7.91 -2.35
N MET A 50 8.84 7.36 -3.41
CA MET A 50 8.13 6.07 -3.37
C MET A 50 8.42 5.24 -4.62
N PRO A 51 8.55 3.91 -4.55
CA PRO A 51 8.64 3.05 -5.74
C PRO A 51 7.47 3.27 -6.71
N MET A 52 7.75 3.24 -8.00
CA MET A 52 6.72 3.38 -9.04
C MET A 52 5.99 2.07 -9.31
N GLU A 53 4.74 2.19 -9.74
CA GLU A 53 3.85 1.07 -10.08
C GLU A 53 4.40 0.16 -11.19
N SER A 54 5.28 0.68 -12.06
CA SER A 54 5.95 -0.08 -13.12
C SER A 54 6.83 -1.22 -12.58
N GLY A 55 7.28 -1.13 -11.32
CA GLY A 55 8.08 -2.19 -10.70
C GLY A 55 9.52 -2.28 -11.22
N ASP A 56 10.00 -1.27 -11.95
CA ASP A 56 11.35 -1.20 -12.55
C ASP A 56 12.43 -0.67 -11.57
N GLY A 57 12.06 -0.42 -10.31
CA GLY A 57 12.96 0.14 -9.29
C GLY A 57 13.10 1.67 -9.37
N VAL A 58 12.42 2.33 -10.32
CA VAL A 58 12.35 3.79 -10.36
C VAL A 58 11.45 4.29 -9.25
N HIS A 59 11.84 5.41 -8.65
CA HIS A 59 11.08 6.05 -7.59
C HIS A 59 10.39 7.29 -8.13
N LEU A 60 9.11 7.41 -7.83
CA LEU A 60 8.40 8.66 -7.86
C LEU A 60 9.06 9.57 -6.81
N ASN A 61 9.63 10.68 -7.27
CA ASN A 61 10.32 11.66 -6.43
C ASN A 61 9.80 13.07 -6.73
N GLY A 62 9.37 13.79 -5.70
CA GLY A 62 8.86 15.15 -5.79
C GLY A 62 7.46 15.32 -5.20
N PRO A 63 6.81 16.48 -5.44
CA PRO A 63 5.45 16.73 -4.99
C PRO A 63 4.43 15.83 -5.70
N VAL A 64 3.39 15.44 -4.97
CA VAL A 64 2.35 14.50 -5.44
C VAL A 64 0.96 14.97 -5.08
N GLN A 65 -0.02 14.43 -5.79
CA GLN A 65 -1.41 14.44 -5.38
C GLN A 65 -1.79 13.03 -4.90
N TRP A 66 -2.85 12.91 -4.11
CA TRP A 66 -3.28 11.63 -3.55
C TRP A 66 -4.64 11.23 -4.09
N VAL A 67 -4.75 10.01 -4.62
CA VAL A 67 -5.99 9.46 -5.17
C VAL A 67 -6.44 8.28 -4.32
N TRP A 68 -7.73 8.22 -4.00
CA TRP A 68 -8.29 7.12 -3.22
C TRP A 68 -8.21 5.77 -3.95
N GLU A 69 -7.88 4.71 -3.22
CA GLU A 69 -7.82 3.33 -3.74
C GLU A 69 -8.71 2.36 -2.96
N GLY A 70 -8.97 2.63 -1.69
CA GLY A 70 -9.93 1.83 -0.91
C GLY A 70 -9.85 2.08 0.58
N SER A 71 -10.67 1.34 1.33
CA SER A 71 -10.79 1.50 2.78
C SER A 71 -9.48 1.27 3.52
N ALA A 72 -9.23 2.07 4.57
CA ALA A 72 -8.09 1.93 5.46
C ALA A 72 -8.24 0.68 6.33
N PRO A 73 -7.13 0.04 6.73
CA PRO A 73 -7.13 -0.99 7.75
C PRO A 73 -7.82 -0.48 9.02
N THR A 74 -8.96 -1.08 9.36
CA THR A 74 -9.77 -0.65 10.49
C THR A 74 -9.74 -1.72 11.57
N PRO A 75 -9.15 -1.49 12.75
CA PRO A 75 -9.09 -2.50 13.80
C PRO A 75 -10.49 -2.95 14.23
N THR A 76 -10.68 -4.25 14.48
CA THR A 76 -11.94 -4.79 14.99
C THR A 76 -12.26 -4.29 16.40
N LYS A 77 -11.22 -4.01 17.19
CA LYS A 77 -11.30 -3.52 18.57
C LYS A 77 -10.15 -2.54 18.85
N PRO A 78 -10.33 -1.60 19.80
CA PRO A 78 -9.23 -0.78 20.29
C PRO A 78 -8.06 -1.66 20.74
N PHE A 79 -6.84 -1.32 20.31
CA PHE A 79 -5.59 -2.04 20.61
C PHE A 79 -5.48 -3.48 20.06
N SER A 80 -6.32 -3.88 19.10
CA SER A 80 -6.18 -5.16 18.39
C SER A 80 -5.31 -5.03 17.12
N SER A 81 -4.59 -6.09 16.78
CA SER A 81 -3.95 -6.27 15.47
C SER A 81 -4.91 -6.79 14.40
N ASP A 82 -6.09 -7.27 14.79
CA ASP A 82 -7.10 -7.79 13.86
C ASP A 82 -7.86 -6.63 13.21
N TYR A 83 -8.06 -6.70 11.90
CA TYR A 83 -8.80 -5.71 11.14
C TYR A 83 -10.20 -6.20 10.76
N LEU A 84 -11.09 -5.26 10.44
CA LEU A 84 -12.37 -5.55 9.80
C LEU A 84 -12.08 -6.23 8.47
N GLU A 85 -12.80 -7.33 8.24
CA GLU A 85 -12.63 -8.16 7.05
C GLU A 85 -12.78 -7.34 5.76
N GLY A 86 -11.79 -7.42 4.88
CA GLY A 86 -11.72 -6.70 3.62
C GLY A 86 -11.04 -5.34 3.70
N THR A 87 -10.57 -4.93 4.88
CA THR A 87 -9.81 -3.69 5.07
C THR A 87 -8.31 -3.93 5.27
N GLU A 88 -7.90 -5.16 5.50
CA GLU A 88 -6.52 -5.58 5.72
C GLU A 88 -5.62 -5.12 4.56
N GLN A 89 -4.52 -4.44 4.90
CA GLN A 89 -3.47 -4.08 3.94
C GLN A 89 -2.37 -5.16 3.87
N PHE A 90 -2.25 -6.01 4.88
CA PHE A 90 -1.23 -7.06 4.96
C PHE A 90 -1.86 -8.44 5.05
N SER A 91 -1.21 -9.44 4.46
CA SER A 91 -1.66 -10.83 4.53
C SER A 91 -0.47 -11.81 4.51
N MET A 92 -0.57 -12.90 5.26
CA MET A 92 0.46 -13.92 5.31
C MET A 92 0.39 -14.86 4.10
N PRO A 93 1.50 -15.45 3.65
CA PRO A 93 1.47 -16.54 2.67
C PRO A 93 0.56 -17.68 3.13
N GLY A 94 -0.27 -18.22 2.22
CA GLY A 94 -1.24 -19.27 2.52
C GLY A 94 -2.52 -18.82 3.23
N ALA A 95 -2.57 -17.60 3.80
CA ALA A 95 -3.79 -17.06 4.39
C ALA A 95 -4.85 -16.75 3.32
N THR A 96 -6.11 -16.68 3.72
CA THR A 96 -7.19 -16.26 2.82
C THR A 96 -6.99 -14.79 2.43
N CYS A 97 -7.00 -14.49 1.12
CA CYS A 97 -6.87 -13.15 0.59
C CYS A 97 -8.02 -12.27 1.11
N PRO A 98 -7.74 -11.23 1.90
CA PRO A 98 -8.77 -10.46 2.58
C PRO A 98 -9.50 -9.51 1.62
N ARG A 99 -8.77 -8.96 0.64
CA ARG A 99 -9.32 -8.05 -0.37
C ARG A 99 -8.73 -8.33 -1.75
N GLY A 100 -9.60 -8.25 -2.76
CA GLY A 100 -9.20 -8.40 -4.15
C GLY A 100 -8.32 -7.25 -4.62
N GLY A 101 -7.56 -7.48 -5.68
CA GLY A 101 -6.65 -6.51 -6.29
C GLY A 101 -5.23 -7.03 -6.35
N ARG A 102 -4.29 -6.11 -6.50
CA ARG A 102 -2.86 -6.37 -6.60
C ARG A 102 -2.19 -6.40 -5.24
N TRP A 103 -1.26 -7.32 -5.10
CA TRP A 103 -0.46 -7.54 -3.91
C TRP A 103 1.01 -7.65 -4.31
N VAL A 104 1.91 -7.14 -3.47
CA VAL A 104 3.37 -7.26 -3.63
C VAL A 104 3.97 -7.97 -2.43
N ALA A 105 4.95 -8.84 -2.67
CA ALA A 105 5.71 -9.44 -1.59
C ALA A 105 6.65 -8.39 -0.97
N ARG A 106 6.61 -8.25 0.35
CA ARG A 106 7.58 -7.48 1.13
C ARG A 106 8.32 -8.40 2.09
N VAL A 107 9.63 -8.26 2.15
CA VAL A 107 10.55 -9.09 2.93
C VAL A 107 11.22 -8.24 3.98
N ARG A 108 11.22 -8.69 5.23
CA ARG A 108 11.99 -8.05 6.30
C ARG A 108 13.48 -8.15 5.98
N ALA A 109 14.10 -7.00 5.77
CA ALA A 109 15.52 -6.89 5.44
C ALA A 109 16.41 -7.04 6.68
N ASN A 110 15.96 -6.54 7.83
CA ASN A 110 16.73 -6.53 9.07
C ASN A 110 16.02 -7.34 10.16
N VAL A 111 16.31 -8.64 10.22
CA VAL A 111 15.78 -9.52 11.28
C VAL A 111 16.58 -9.29 12.56
N GLY A 112 15.92 -8.85 13.64
CA GLY A 112 16.54 -8.64 14.96
C GLY A 112 16.83 -7.20 15.38
N TYR A 113 16.45 -6.20 14.56
CA TYR A 113 16.54 -4.78 14.92
C TYR A 113 15.19 -4.23 15.40
N SER A 114 15.22 -3.19 16.24
CA SER A 114 14.03 -2.53 16.78
C SER A 114 13.20 -1.82 15.70
N THR A 115 13.82 -1.43 14.59
CA THR A 115 13.15 -0.87 13.42
C THR A 115 13.15 -1.89 12.28
N SER A 116 11.96 -2.34 11.88
CA SER A 116 11.81 -3.25 10.75
C SER A 116 12.00 -2.50 9.44
N GLU A 117 13.09 -2.80 8.73
CA GLU A 117 13.27 -2.37 7.34
C GLU A 117 12.68 -3.45 6.41
N TYR A 118 11.92 -3.03 5.41
CA TYR A 118 11.30 -3.92 4.42
C TYR A 118 11.84 -3.65 3.03
N ARG A 119 12.06 -4.72 2.27
CA ARG A 119 12.37 -4.68 0.84
C ARG A 119 11.23 -5.30 0.06
N TYR A 120 10.85 -4.68 -1.05
CA TYR A 120 9.81 -5.20 -1.93
C TYR A 120 10.42 -6.07 -3.02
N ASP A 121 9.85 -7.25 -3.23
CA ASP A 121 10.17 -8.09 -4.39
C ASP A 121 9.20 -7.74 -5.53
N LEU A 122 9.62 -6.81 -6.37
CA LEU A 122 8.81 -6.27 -7.48
C LEU A 122 8.52 -7.32 -8.56
N SER A 123 9.32 -8.40 -8.63
CA SER A 123 9.03 -9.53 -9.52
C SER A 123 7.83 -10.37 -9.06
N ARG A 124 7.41 -10.18 -7.80
CA ARG A 124 6.31 -10.89 -7.15
C ARG A 124 5.14 -9.96 -6.89
N ILE A 125 4.66 -9.31 -7.95
CA ILE A 125 3.36 -8.64 -7.95
C ILE A 125 2.32 -9.63 -8.48
N VAL A 126 1.30 -9.91 -7.67
CA VAL A 126 0.22 -10.86 -8.01
C VAL A 126 -1.13 -10.15 -7.99
N THR A 127 -2.06 -10.61 -8.81
CA THR A 127 -3.46 -10.17 -8.75
C THR A 127 -4.30 -11.27 -8.11
N MET A 128 -4.97 -10.94 -7.02
CA MET A 128 -5.73 -11.88 -6.21
C MET A 128 -7.21 -11.53 -6.21
N ARG A 129 -8.06 -12.55 -6.10
CA ARG A 129 -9.48 -12.38 -5.75
C ARG A 129 -9.65 -12.65 -4.25
N ARG A 130 -10.53 -11.88 -3.60
CA ARG A 130 -10.90 -12.10 -2.20
C ARG A 130 -11.33 -13.56 -2.01
N GLY A 131 -10.90 -14.17 -0.91
CA GLY A 131 -11.20 -15.56 -0.59
C GLY A 131 -10.22 -16.59 -1.17
N GLN A 132 -9.37 -16.22 -2.13
CA GLN A 132 -8.33 -17.13 -2.62
C GLN A 132 -7.16 -17.22 -1.62
N PRO A 133 -6.51 -18.38 -1.46
CA PRO A 133 -5.32 -18.47 -0.63
C PRO A 133 -4.18 -17.64 -1.23
N MET A 134 -3.52 -16.84 -0.39
CA MET A 134 -2.35 -16.06 -0.79
C MET A 134 -1.21 -16.99 -1.24
N PRO A 135 -0.50 -16.68 -2.33
CA PRO A 135 0.57 -17.55 -2.81
C PRO A 135 1.68 -17.71 -1.77
N SER A 136 2.28 -18.90 -1.73
CA SER A 136 3.50 -19.12 -0.97
C SER A 136 4.65 -18.27 -1.54
N ILE A 137 5.53 -17.80 -0.67
CA ILE A 137 6.74 -17.06 -1.04
C ILE A 137 7.90 -18.06 -0.96
N PRO A 138 8.52 -18.47 -2.09
CA PRO A 138 9.62 -19.43 -2.07
C PRO A 138 10.80 -18.93 -1.23
N ASN A 139 11.42 -19.85 -0.48
CA ASN A 139 12.54 -19.59 0.43
C ASN A 139 12.22 -18.60 1.56
N ASP A 140 10.94 -18.40 1.88
CA ASP A 140 10.53 -17.58 3.00
C ASP A 140 10.59 -18.37 4.31
N ALA A 141 11.48 -17.96 5.22
CA ALA A 141 11.58 -18.49 6.58
C ALA A 141 10.60 -17.80 7.56
N GLY A 142 9.48 -17.29 7.06
CA GLY A 142 8.50 -16.49 7.83
C GLY A 142 8.87 -15.01 7.96
N ASN A 143 9.71 -14.50 7.06
CA ASN A 143 10.18 -13.12 7.02
C ASN A 143 9.45 -12.27 5.97
N ALA A 144 8.60 -12.86 5.15
CA ALA A 144 7.88 -12.18 4.10
C ALA A 144 6.37 -12.20 4.31
N GLU A 145 5.74 -11.13 3.86
CA GLU A 145 4.28 -11.00 3.84
C GLU A 145 3.86 -10.29 2.56
N TRP A 146 2.57 -10.36 2.27
CA TRP A 146 1.96 -9.68 1.15
C TRP A 146 1.39 -8.34 1.60
N GLU A 147 1.66 -7.29 0.82
CA GLU A 147 1.08 -5.97 1.00
C GLU A 147 0.15 -5.63 -0.17
N TRP A 148 -1.05 -5.17 0.13
CA TRP A 148 -2.03 -4.76 -0.86
C TRP A 148 -1.62 -3.40 -1.44
N VAL A 149 -1.62 -3.32 -2.77
CA VAL A 149 -1.11 -2.17 -3.52
C VAL A 149 -2.16 -1.58 -4.46
N GLY A 150 -3.44 -1.87 -4.26
CA GLY A 150 -4.56 -1.34 -5.06
C GLY A 150 -5.26 -2.35 -5.94
N ALA A 151 -6.38 -1.95 -6.55
CA ALA A 151 -7.15 -2.76 -7.49
C ALA A 151 -6.85 -2.37 -8.95
#